data_AF-V4HCH2-F1
#
_entry.id   AF-V4HCH2-F1
#
_cell.length_a   1.000
_cell.length_b   1.000
_cell.length_c   1.000
_cell.angle_alpha   90.00
_cell.angle_beta   90.00
_cell.angle_gamma   90.00
#
_symmetry.space_group_name_H-M   'P 1'
#
loop_
_entity.id
_entity.type
_entity.pdbx_description
1 polymer ?
#
loop_
_entity_poly.entity_id
_entity_poly.type
_entity_poly.pdbx_seq_one_letter_code
_entity_poly.pdbx_strand_id
1 'polypeptide(L)' 'MVAGRCYVTADLVAEFSSHDPPRQTIRNRLDSLAEAGRIVRRKHENGAVTYQRPAPDGGEPQ' A
#
# COMPACT_ATOMS: atom_id res chain seq x y z
N MET A 1 2.80 7.53 -2.56
CA MET A 1 1.53 7.40 -1.81
C MET A 1 1.41 8.55 -0.83
N VAL A 2 0.31 9.29 -0.91
CA VAL A 2 -0.07 10.37 0.02
C VAL A 2 -0.67 9.74 1.28
N ALA A 3 -0.29 10.26 2.45
CA ALA A 3 -0.84 9.83 3.74
C ALA A 3 -2.37 10.01 3.77
N GLY A 4 -3.09 9.04 4.32
CA GLY A 4 -4.56 9.09 4.42
C GLY A 4 -5.32 8.80 3.11
N ARG A 5 -4.65 8.76 1.95
CA ARG A 5 -5.28 8.40 0.68
C ARG A 5 -5.27 6.89 0.45
N CYS A 6 -6.41 6.35 0.03
CA CYS A 6 -6.56 4.94 -0.33
C CYS A 6 -6.09 4.72 -1.77
N TYR A 7 -5.22 3.74 -1.97
CA TYR A 7 -4.73 3.35 -3.28
C TYR A 7 -5.14 1.90 -3.57
N VAL A 8 -5.70 1.66 -4.74
CA VAL A 8 -6.10 0.30 -5.15
C VAL A 8 -4.85 -0.46 -5.57
N THR A 9 -4.76 -1.77 -5.27
CA THR A 9 -3.60 -2.58 -5.68
C THR A 9 -3.29 -2.48 -7.16
N ALA A 10 -4.33 -2.48 -8.01
CA ALA A 10 -4.18 -2.40 -9.46
C ALA A 10 -3.54 -1.07 -9.91
N ASP A 11 -3.94 0.03 -9.28
CA ASP A 11 -3.41 1.37 -9.53
C ASP A 11 -1.94 1.47 -9.11
N LEU A 12 -1.61 0.98 -7.93
CA LEU A 12 -0.23 0.88 -7.46
C LEU A 12 0.61 0.01 -8.38
N VAL A 13 0.09 -1.15 -8.78
CA VAL A 13 0.80 -2.03 -9.71
C VAL A 13 1.02 -1.33 -11.05
N ALA A 14 0.06 -0.56 -11.58
CA ALA A 14 0.22 0.18 -12.82
C ALA A 14 1.29 1.29 -12.69
N GLU A 15 1.23 2.08 -11.61
CA GLU A 15 2.21 3.13 -11.30
C GLU A 15 3.64 2.57 -11.15
N PHE A 16 3.79 1.45 -10.42
CA PHE A 16 5.09 0.82 -10.19
C PHE A 16 5.55 -0.09 -11.34
N SER A 17 4.66 -0.53 -12.23
CA SER A 17 5.02 -1.35 -13.40
C SER A 17 5.83 -0.58 -14.44
N SER A 18 5.77 0.76 -14.44
CA SER A 18 6.63 1.60 -15.30
C SER A 18 8.13 1.47 -14.98
N HIS A 19 8.48 0.86 -13.84
CA HIS A 19 9.87 0.60 -13.42
C HIS A 19 10.35 -0.83 -13.70
N ASP A 20 9.59 -1.65 -14.45
CA ASP A 20 9.92 -3.04 -14.85
C ASP A 20 9.94 -4.17 -13.78
N PRO A 21 9.47 -4.04 -12.52
CA PRO A 21 9.37 -5.20 -11.65
C PRO A 21 8.13 -6.04 -12.01
N PRO A 22 8.20 -7.38 -11.98
CA PRO A 22 7.04 -8.23 -12.20
C PRO A 22 5.95 -7.94 -11.16
N ARG A 23 4.68 -7.98 -11.58
CA ARG A 23 3.51 -7.67 -10.74
C ARG A 23 3.51 -8.39 -9.38
N GLN A 24 4.03 -9.61 -9.36
CA GLN A 24 4.20 -10.42 -8.15
C GLN A 24 5.17 -9.77 -7.14
N THR A 25 6.27 -9.19 -7.61
CA THR A 25 7.24 -8.46 -6.78
C THR A 25 6.65 -7.20 -6.18
N ILE A 26 5.84 -6.46 -6.93
CA ILE A 26 5.15 -5.27 -6.40
C ILE A 26 4.19 -5.68 -5.28
N ARG A 27 3.42 -6.76 -5.49
CA ARG A 27 2.51 -7.30 -4.49
C ARG A 27 3.25 -7.75 -3.23
N ASN A 28 4.35 -8.49 -3.37
CA ASN A 28 5.19 -8.89 -2.24
C ASN A 28 5.76 -7.68 -1.49
N ARG A 29 6.20 -6.63 -2.19
CA ARG A 29 6.65 -5.38 -1.54
C ARG A 29 5.53 -4.69 -0.76
N LEU A 30 4.32 -4.61 -1.33
CA LEU A 30 3.16 -4.04 -0.64
C LEU A 30 2.80 -4.87 0.59
N ASP A 31 2.89 -6.19 0.48
CA ASP A 31 2.67 -7.10 1.60
C ASP A 31 3.71 -6.88 2.70
N SER A 32 5.01 -6.88 2.38
CA SER A 32 6.07 -6.58 3.36
C SER A 32 5.94 -5.19 3.99
N LEU A 33 5.48 -4.17 3.25
CA LEU A 33 5.20 -2.85 3.81
C LEU A 33 3.99 -2.87 4.75
N ALA A 34 3.01 -3.72 4.48
CA ALA A 34 1.85 -3.89 5.34
C ALA A 34 2.23 -4.65 6.62
N GLU A 35 3.04 -5.71 6.50
CA GLU A 35 3.60 -6.46 7.64
C GLU A 35 4.48 -5.57 8.52
N ALA A 36 5.28 -4.68 7.92
CA ALA A 36 6.08 -3.69 8.64
C ALA A 36 5.26 -2.56 9.28
N GLY A 37 3.92 -2.58 9.17
CA GLY A 37 3.03 -1.55 9.70
C GLY A 37 3.13 -0.19 9.00
N ARG A 38 3.83 -0.12 7.85
CA ARG A 38 4.03 1.13 7.09
C ARG A 38 2.85 1.49 6.21
N ILE A 39 2.04 0.50 5.83
CA ILE A 39 0.77 0.68 5.13
C ILE A 39 -0.26 -0.27 5.73
N VAL A 40 -1.53 0.04 5.57
CA VAL A 40 -2.65 -0.80 6.02
C VAL A 40 -3.32 -1.40 4.80
N ARG A 41 -3.41 -2.73 4.77
CA ARG A 41 -4.17 -3.46 3.77
C ARG A 41 -5.63 -3.55 4.22
N ARG A 42 -6.55 -2.98 3.45
CA ARG A 42 -8.00 -3.17 3.61
C ARG A 42 -8.59 -3.97 2.46
N LYS A 43 -9.34 -5.02 2.80
CA LYS A 43 -10.18 -5.77 1.87
C LYS A 43 -11.60 -5.22 1.98
N HIS A 44 -12.18 -4.83 0.86
CA HIS A 44 -13.55 -4.33 0.76
C HIS A 44 -14.51 -5.48 0.47
N GLU A 45 -15.80 -5.29 0.77
CA GLU A 45 -16.85 -6.29 0.52
C GLU A 45 -16.98 -6.65 -0.97
N ASN A 46 -16.74 -5.69 -1.85
CA ASN A 46 -16.69 -5.90 -3.31
C ASN A 46 -15.48 -6.73 -3.79
N GLY A 47 -14.69 -7.31 -2.88
CA GLY A 47 -13.49 -8.10 -3.21
C GLY A 47 -12.26 -7.27 -3.57
N ALA A 48 -12.40 -5.94 -3.68
CA ALA A 48 -11.28 -5.04 -3.94
C ALA A 48 -10.32 -4.97 -2.75
N VAL A 49 -9.02 -4.91 -3.05
CA VAL A 49 -7.97 -4.69 -2.04
C VAL A 49 -7.39 -3.30 -2.25
N THR A 50 -7.36 -2.53 -1.17
CA THR A 50 -6.74 -1.20 -1.14
C THR A 50 -5.66 -1.16 -0.08
N TYR A 51 -4.61 -0.40 -0.37
CA TYR A 51 -3.56 -0.07 0.58
C TYR A 51 -3.68 1.41 0.93
N GLN A 52 -3.61 1.69 2.22
CA GLN A 52 -3.63 3.06 2.74
C GLN A 52 -2.35 3.26 3.52
N ARG A 53 -1.59 4.31 3.22
CA ARG A 53 -0.53 4.73 4.14
C ARG A 53 -1.24 5.32 5.38
N PRO A 54 -1.07 4.75 6.59
CA PRO A 54 -1.56 5.40 7.79
C PRO A 54 -1.00 6.82 7.79
N ALA A 55 -1.79 7.79 8.26
CA ALA A 55 -1.20 9.09 8.55
C ALA A 55 0.04 8.84 9.41
N PRO A 56 1.13 9.62 9.27
CA PRO A 56 2.05 9.71 10.37
C PRO A 56 1.19 10.19 11.55
N ASP A 57 0.69 9.25 12.33
CA ASP A 57 0.28 9.52 13.69
C ASP A 57 1.51 10.23 14.27
N GLY A 58 1.31 11.42 14.81
CA GLY A 58 2.38 12.27 15.32
C GLY A 58 3.06 11.64 16.53
N GLY A 59 3.67 10.47 16.35
CA GLY A 59 4.58 9.83 17.27
C GLY A 59 5.95 10.46 17.13
N GLU A 60 6.05 11.74 17.52
CA GLU A 60 7.13 12.11 18.42
C GLU A 60 6.76 11.56 19.81
N PRO A 61 7.32 10.44 20.28
CA PRO A 61 7.50 10.30 21.71
C PRO A 61 8.56 11.33 22.15
N GLN A 62 8.16 12.19 23.09
CA GLN A 62 9.05 13.09 23.84
C GLN A 62 10.25 12.36 24.45
#